data_AF-A0A2D8RBY7-F1
#
_entry.id   AF-A0A2D8RBY7-F1
#
_cell.length_a   1.000
_cell.length_b   1.000
_cell.length_c   1.000
_cell.angle_alpha   90.00
_cell.angle_beta   90.00
_cell.angle_gamma   90.00
#
_symmetry.space_group_name_H-M   'P 1'
#
loop_
_entity.id
_entity.type
_entity.pdbx_description
1 polymer ?
#
loop_
_entity_poly.entity_id
_entity_poly.type
_entity_poly.pdbx_seq_one_letter_code
_entity_poly.pdbx_strand_id
1 'polypeptide(L)'
;MFTSVVKGFSLTAIALAVSLPASAAIIQGFDVSNAANVSCNGGAQYGLWTNSLTPSKCSKYFSIQTGTTFLRSDDGTATFTGSALNPLGTTAIFDLTFTGFQDDYSVVKTGGTAKQADWNFYTGLTSDSKITVGGVDYFAQLVGAPTNVGSMPVFQYGTGANDKNAAFGGSVWMDMYAADGTALFTGGKHWDINFNLTENPDLVPDVDVPAPATLGLLALGVAALRLSRRSK
;
A
#
# COMPACT_ATOMS: atom_id res chain seq x y z
N MET A 1 51.84 -33.89 46.11
CA MET A 1 50.42 -34.21 45.85
C MET A 1 49.61 -32.93 46.10
N PHE A 2 49.62 -31.99 45.15
CA PHE A 2 48.67 -31.83 44.01
C PHE A 2 47.23 -31.67 44.51
N THR A 3 46.79 -30.45 44.78
CA THR A 3 46.21 -29.39 43.92
C THR A 3 44.69 -29.31 44.12
N SER A 4 44.26 -28.22 44.75
CA SER A 4 42.85 -27.91 45.05
C SER A 4 42.13 -27.43 43.79
N VAL A 5 40.95 -28.01 43.56
CA VAL A 5 40.09 -27.81 42.37
C VAL A 5 39.26 -26.54 42.55
N VAL A 6 39.51 -25.53 41.72
CA VAL A 6 38.68 -24.33 41.62
C VAL A 6 37.43 -24.65 40.78
N LYS A 7 36.25 -24.67 41.40
CA LYS A 7 34.96 -24.78 40.72
C LYS A 7 34.60 -23.42 40.09
N GLY A 8 34.79 -23.30 38.78
CA GLY A 8 34.27 -22.19 37.99
C GLY A 8 32.76 -22.35 37.76
N PHE A 9 31.95 -21.44 38.29
CA PHE A 9 30.55 -21.29 37.90
C PHE A 9 30.49 -20.43 36.63
N SER A 10 30.24 -21.05 35.49
CA SER A 10 29.91 -20.35 34.24
C SER A 10 28.46 -19.87 34.30
N LEU A 11 28.26 -18.56 34.47
CA LEU A 11 26.96 -17.92 34.26
C LEU A 11 26.75 -17.73 32.74
N THR A 12 26.05 -18.65 32.10
CA THR A 12 25.57 -18.47 30.73
C THR A 12 24.21 -17.79 30.79
N ALA A 13 24.18 -16.45 30.72
CA ALA A 13 22.95 -15.71 30.53
C ALA A 13 22.52 -15.81 29.06
N ILE A 14 21.54 -16.65 28.78
CA ILE A 14 20.88 -16.72 27.47
C ILE A 14 19.97 -15.49 27.36
N ALA A 15 20.44 -14.45 26.68
CA ALA A 15 19.58 -13.38 26.21
C ALA A 15 18.81 -13.88 24.98
N LEU A 16 17.63 -14.45 25.19
CA LEU A 16 16.65 -14.62 24.12
C LEU A 16 16.13 -13.23 23.72
N ALA A 17 16.83 -12.58 22.81
CA ALA A 17 16.30 -11.43 22.10
C ALA A 17 15.14 -11.93 21.25
N VAL A 18 13.91 -11.60 21.65
CA VAL A 18 12.71 -11.89 20.88
C VAL A 18 12.76 -10.97 19.66
N SER A 19 13.27 -11.48 18.53
CA SER A 19 13.18 -10.80 17.24
C SER A 19 11.73 -10.91 16.77
N LEU A 20 10.88 -10.00 17.22
CA LEU A 20 9.58 -9.83 16.58
C LEU A 20 9.86 -9.39 15.13
N PRO A 21 9.19 -9.99 14.13
CA PRO A 21 9.29 -9.49 12.77
C PRO A 21 8.85 -8.03 12.77
N ALA A 22 9.70 -7.14 12.26
CA ALA A 22 9.34 -5.76 12.05
C ALA A 22 8.33 -5.72 10.91
N SER A 23 7.05 -5.54 11.23
CA SER A 23 6.05 -5.15 10.24
C SER A 23 6.32 -3.72 9.81
N ALA A 24 6.13 -3.41 8.53
CA ALA A 24 6.26 -2.06 8.02
C ALA A 24 5.28 -1.13 8.76
N ALA A 25 5.78 0.01 9.23
CA ALA A 25 4.96 0.98 9.94
C ALA A 25 4.20 1.83 8.92
N ILE A 26 2.90 2.03 9.15
CA ILE A 26 2.14 3.02 8.38
C ILE A 26 2.66 4.41 8.75
N ILE A 27 3.02 5.20 7.74
CA ILE A 27 3.57 6.56 7.89
C ILE A 27 2.62 7.64 7.41
N GLN A 28 1.61 7.27 6.61
CA GLN A 28 0.62 8.19 6.10
C GLN A 28 -0.67 7.45 5.74
N GLY A 29 -1.81 8.02 6.10
CA GLY A 29 -3.12 7.47 5.79
C GLY A 29 -4.04 8.48 5.14
N PHE A 30 -4.89 8.00 4.24
CA PHE A 30 -5.83 8.83 3.51
C PHE A 30 -7.19 8.14 3.38
N ASP A 31 -8.26 8.92 3.56
CA ASP A 31 -9.58 8.57 3.08
C ASP A 31 -9.66 8.76 1.57
N VAL A 32 -10.31 7.81 0.90
CA VAL A 32 -10.45 7.78 -0.55
C VAL A 32 -11.89 8.12 -0.94
N SER A 33 -12.05 9.02 -1.92
CA SER A 33 -13.36 9.35 -2.50
C SER A 33 -13.32 9.41 -4.02
N ASN A 34 -14.50 9.39 -4.65
CA ASN A 34 -14.61 9.42 -6.11
C ASN A 34 -13.90 10.63 -6.74
N ALA A 35 -13.43 10.43 -7.97
CA ALA A 35 -13.12 11.55 -8.84
C ALA A 35 -14.38 12.33 -9.23
N ALA A 36 -14.23 13.62 -9.59
CA ALA A 36 -15.36 14.50 -9.88
C ALA A 36 -16.16 14.14 -11.14
N ASN A 37 -15.74 13.12 -11.90
CA ASN A 37 -16.37 12.71 -13.15
C ASN A 37 -17.68 11.96 -12.91
N VAL A 38 -18.75 12.51 -13.47
CA VAL A 38 -20.07 11.89 -13.52
C VAL A 38 -20.10 10.75 -14.55
N SER A 39 -20.55 9.57 -14.13
CA SER A 39 -20.85 8.47 -15.05
C SER A 39 -22.25 8.62 -15.64
N CYS A 40 -22.55 7.92 -16.75
CA CYS A 40 -23.91 7.74 -17.26
C CYS A 40 -24.85 8.96 -17.31
N ASN A 41 -24.74 9.77 -18.37
CA ASN A 41 -25.68 10.86 -18.69
C ASN A 41 -25.96 11.81 -17.50
N GLY A 42 -24.92 12.15 -16.73
CA GLY A 42 -25.04 13.03 -15.55
C GLY A 42 -25.29 12.29 -14.22
N GLY A 43 -25.09 10.98 -14.17
CA GLY A 43 -25.18 10.15 -12.98
C GLY A 43 -23.99 10.30 -12.00
N ALA A 44 -23.90 9.39 -11.03
CA ALA A 44 -22.99 9.51 -9.90
C ALA A 44 -21.51 9.53 -10.31
N GLN A 45 -20.71 10.22 -9.48
CA GLN A 45 -19.26 10.20 -9.52
C GLN A 45 -18.74 8.76 -9.34
N TYR A 46 -17.62 8.43 -9.98
CA TYR A 46 -17.02 7.10 -9.88
C TYR A 46 -15.52 7.19 -9.63
N GLY A 47 -14.97 6.11 -9.07
CA GLY A 47 -13.55 5.97 -8.83
C GLY A 47 -12.91 4.74 -9.46
N LEU A 48 -13.71 3.73 -9.82
CA LEU A 48 -13.29 2.59 -10.62
C LEU A 48 -14.09 2.53 -11.92
N TRP A 49 -13.39 2.28 -13.03
CA TRP A 49 -13.96 1.96 -14.32
C TRP A 49 -13.43 0.61 -14.82
N THR A 50 -14.32 -0.37 -14.98
CA THR A 50 -13.98 -1.76 -15.34
C THR A 50 -14.03 -2.03 -16.85
N ASN A 51 -13.96 -0.98 -17.66
CA ASN A 51 -13.94 -1.02 -19.12
C ASN A 51 -14.92 -2.01 -19.76
N SER A 52 -14.48 -3.21 -20.16
CA SER A 52 -15.27 -4.17 -20.94
C SER A 52 -15.84 -5.33 -20.12
N LEU A 53 -15.75 -5.28 -18.79
CA LEU A 53 -16.28 -6.34 -17.92
C LEU A 53 -17.78 -6.62 -18.18
N THR A 54 -18.56 -5.58 -18.45
CA THR A 54 -20.01 -5.69 -18.65
C THR A 54 -20.45 -4.96 -19.93
N PRO A 55 -21.53 -5.41 -20.60
CA PRO A 55 -21.96 -4.81 -21.87
C PRO A 55 -22.69 -3.48 -21.69
N SER A 56 -23.30 -3.22 -20.52
CA SER A 56 -24.04 -1.98 -20.29
C SER A 56 -23.09 -0.82 -19.95
N LYS A 57 -23.42 0.40 -20.37
CA LYS A 57 -22.61 1.59 -20.09
C LYS A 57 -22.45 1.83 -18.59
N CYS A 58 -23.52 1.68 -17.80
CA CYS A 58 -23.52 2.05 -16.39
C CYS A 58 -22.94 1.01 -15.44
N SER A 59 -22.98 -0.26 -15.83
CA SER A 59 -22.41 -1.34 -15.02
C SER A 59 -20.88 -1.33 -14.93
N LYS A 60 -20.22 -0.45 -15.70
CA LYS A 60 -18.75 -0.30 -15.75
C LYS A 60 -18.22 0.70 -14.73
N TYR A 61 -19.07 1.53 -14.14
CA TYR A 61 -18.67 2.62 -13.26
C TYR A 61 -19.03 2.29 -11.83
N PHE A 62 -18.04 2.32 -10.93
CA PHE A 62 -18.21 2.00 -9.53
C PHE A 62 -17.82 3.21 -8.68
N SER A 63 -18.75 3.60 -7.81
CA SER A 63 -18.59 4.69 -6.85
C SER A 63 -17.90 4.17 -5.59
N ILE A 64 -16.76 4.74 -5.23
CA ILE A 64 -16.00 4.43 -4.02
C ILE A 64 -16.90 4.66 -2.80
N GLN A 65 -16.91 3.68 -1.91
CA GLN A 65 -17.65 3.71 -0.66
C GLN A 65 -16.77 4.23 0.48
N THR A 66 -17.41 4.81 1.49
CA THR A 66 -16.76 5.20 2.76
C THR A 66 -16.02 4.02 3.39
N GLY A 67 -14.89 4.31 4.05
CA GLY A 67 -14.00 3.30 4.61
C GLY A 67 -12.98 2.74 3.62
N THR A 68 -12.96 3.24 2.38
CA THR A 68 -11.87 2.98 1.43
C THR A 68 -10.68 3.85 1.79
N THR A 69 -9.51 3.23 1.94
CA THR A 69 -8.29 3.88 2.42
C THR A 69 -7.12 3.67 1.47
N PHE A 70 -6.21 4.64 1.48
CA PHE A 70 -4.88 4.51 0.90
C PHE A 70 -3.85 4.74 2.02
N LEU A 71 -3.04 3.73 2.33
CA LEU A 71 -2.07 3.77 3.43
C LEU A 71 -0.67 3.58 2.88
N ARG A 72 0.26 4.45 3.28
CA ARG A 72 1.68 4.34 2.92
C ARG A 72 2.48 3.80 4.10
N SER A 73 3.47 2.99 3.79
CA SER A 73 4.35 2.36 4.77
C SER A 73 5.79 2.88 4.64
N ASP A 74 6.56 2.78 5.73
CA ASP A 74 7.98 3.18 5.79
C ASP A 74 8.93 2.29 4.98
N ASP A 75 8.49 1.09 4.59
CA ASP A 75 9.22 0.18 3.71
C ASP A 75 9.06 0.51 2.20
N GLY A 76 8.36 1.60 1.88
CA GLY A 76 8.13 2.02 0.50
C GLY A 76 7.01 1.24 -0.20
N THR A 77 6.14 0.56 0.55
CA THR A 77 4.88 0.01 0.04
C THR A 77 3.70 0.94 0.33
N ALA A 78 2.57 0.68 -0.34
CA ALA A 78 1.29 1.25 0.03
C ALA A 78 0.16 0.27 -0.20
N THR A 79 -0.91 0.37 0.57
CA THR A 79 -2.13 -0.43 0.40
C THR A 79 -3.29 0.45 -0.02
N PHE A 80 -4.14 -0.08 -0.89
CA PHE A 80 -5.42 0.51 -1.28
C PHE A 80 -6.51 -0.52 -1.07
N THR A 81 -7.32 -0.31 -0.03
CA THR A 81 -8.31 -1.28 0.42
C THR A 81 -9.67 -0.62 0.61
N GLY A 82 -10.75 -1.36 0.39
CA GLY A 82 -12.10 -0.84 0.57
C GLY A 82 -13.07 -1.39 -0.45
N SER A 83 -14.07 -0.61 -0.84
CA SER A 83 -15.07 -1.06 -1.80
C SER A 83 -15.63 0.06 -2.67
N ALA A 84 -16.24 -0.32 -3.78
CA ALA A 84 -17.00 0.55 -4.65
C ALA A 84 -18.29 -0.15 -5.11
N LEU A 85 -19.34 0.62 -5.40
CA LEU A 85 -20.65 0.11 -5.79
C LEU A 85 -21.06 0.70 -7.14
N ASN A 86 -21.52 -0.13 -8.07
CA ASN A 86 -22.11 0.37 -9.31
C ASN A 86 -23.61 0.68 -9.14
N PRO A 87 -24.25 1.41 -10.08
CA PRO A 87 -25.68 1.73 -10.00
C PRO A 87 -26.63 0.52 -10.03
N LEU A 88 -26.12 -0.68 -10.33
CA LEU A 88 -26.89 -1.92 -10.33
C LEU A 88 -26.76 -2.70 -9.01
N GLY A 89 -26.05 -2.15 -8.02
CA GLY A 89 -25.83 -2.80 -6.73
C GLY A 89 -24.73 -3.87 -6.74
N THR A 90 -23.91 -3.95 -7.80
CA THR A 90 -22.73 -4.82 -7.81
C THR A 90 -21.58 -4.16 -7.06
N THR A 91 -21.01 -4.87 -6.10
CA THR A 91 -19.85 -4.43 -5.33
C THR A 91 -18.55 -4.84 -6.02
N ALA A 92 -17.58 -3.92 -6.02
CA ALA A 92 -16.17 -4.15 -6.24
C ALA A 92 -15.43 -4.00 -4.90
N ILE A 93 -14.58 -4.95 -4.52
CA ILE A 93 -13.76 -4.90 -3.31
C ILE A 93 -12.31 -4.73 -3.75
N PHE A 94 -11.62 -3.75 -3.18
CA PHE A 94 -10.22 -3.46 -3.46
C PHE A 94 -9.32 -4.12 -2.41
N ASP A 95 -8.29 -4.80 -2.90
CA ASP A 95 -7.21 -5.36 -2.09
C ASP A 95 -5.91 -5.28 -2.89
N LEU A 96 -5.30 -4.09 -2.89
CA LEU A 96 -4.12 -3.79 -3.70
C LEU A 96 -2.96 -3.40 -2.79
N THR A 97 -1.78 -3.97 -3.05
CA THR A 97 -0.52 -3.59 -2.40
C THR A 97 0.46 -3.11 -3.46
N PHE A 98 0.70 -1.81 -3.47
CA PHE A 98 1.64 -1.13 -4.34
C PHE A 98 3.09 -1.27 -3.83
N THR A 99 4.01 -1.41 -4.76
CA THR A 99 5.44 -1.59 -4.49
C THR A 99 6.29 -0.71 -5.42
N GLY A 100 7.58 -0.59 -5.12
CA GLY A 100 8.52 0.12 -5.99
C GLY A 100 8.25 1.62 -6.02
N PHE A 101 8.18 2.22 -4.82
CA PHE A 101 8.01 3.65 -4.63
C PHE A 101 9.11 4.45 -5.36
N GLN A 102 8.70 5.54 -6.00
CA GLN A 102 9.59 6.52 -6.64
C GLN A 102 9.05 7.93 -6.39
N ASP A 103 9.95 8.86 -6.12
CA ASP A 103 9.68 10.30 -6.01
C ASP A 103 9.66 11.00 -7.38
N ASP A 104 10.16 10.34 -8.43
CA ASP A 104 10.16 10.85 -9.79
C ASP A 104 9.88 9.75 -10.82
N TYR A 105 8.96 10.02 -11.76
CA TYR A 105 8.67 9.17 -12.92
C TYR A 105 8.21 10.02 -14.10
N SER A 106 8.67 9.69 -15.31
CA SER A 106 8.52 10.56 -16.49
C SER A 106 7.22 10.34 -17.26
N VAL A 107 6.71 9.10 -17.31
CA VAL A 107 5.52 8.75 -18.10
C VAL A 107 4.29 8.74 -17.21
N VAL A 108 3.41 9.72 -17.36
CA VAL A 108 2.32 9.95 -16.41
C VAL A 108 0.98 10.21 -17.12
N LYS A 109 -0.11 10.01 -16.40
CA LYS A 109 -1.46 10.43 -16.81
C LYS A 109 -1.65 11.91 -16.45
N THR A 110 -2.14 12.74 -17.38
CA THR A 110 -2.21 14.21 -17.22
C THR A 110 -3.59 14.82 -17.42
N GLY A 111 -4.65 14.01 -17.42
CA GLY A 111 -6.02 14.51 -17.60
C GLY A 111 -6.53 15.41 -16.46
N GLY A 112 -5.89 15.36 -15.29
CA GLY A 112 -6.17 16.25 -14.15
C GLY A 112 -5.40 17.56 -14.28
N THR A 113 -4.09 17.50 -14.02
CA THR A 113 -3.15 18.60 -14.29
C THR A 113 -1.86 18.08 -14.92
N ALA A 114 -1.00 19.01 -15.37
CA ALA A 114 0.40 18.69 -15.60
C ALA A 114 1.05 18.20 -14.29
N LYS A 115 2.07 17.34 -14.42
CA LYS A 115 2.84 16.80 -13.31
C LYS A 115 3.36 17.92 -12.41
N GLN A 116 3.19 17.73 -11.10
CA GLN A 116 3.64 18.65 -10.06
C GLN A 116 4.81 18.06 -9.27
N ALA A 117 5.45 18.88 -8.44
CA ALA A 117 6.61 18.48 -7.64
C ALA A 117 6.27 17.54 -6.48
N ASP A 118 5.00 17.47 -6.06
CA ASP A 118 4.51 16.61 -4.99
C ASP A 118 4.03 15.24 -5.50
N TRP A 119 4.18 14.95 -6.79
CA TRP A 119 3.78 13.68 -7.37
C TRP A 119 4.77 12.58 -6.97
N ASN A 120 4.21 11.45 -6.60
CA ASN A 120 4.94 10.26 -6.23
C ASN A 120 4.30 9.05 -6.93
N PHE A 121 5.09 7.98 -7.06
CA PHE A 121 4.76 6.87 -7.94
C PHE A 121 5.00 5.53 -7.27
N TYR A 122 4.25 4.52 -7.70
CA TYR A 122 4.53 3.12 -7.39
C TYR A 122 4.58 2.33 -8.69
N THR A 123 5.70 1.65 -8.92
CA THR A 123 6.04 0.97 -10.17
C THR A 123 5.67 -0.50 -10.18
N GLY A 124 4.90 -0.98 -9.21
CA GLY A 124 4.41 -2.36 -9.20
C GLY A 124 3.26 -2.59 -8.24
N LEU A 125 2.73 -3.81 -8.33
CA LEU A 125 1.79 -4.42 -7.40
C LEU A 125 2.35 -5.77 -6.96
N THR A 126 2.01 -6.20 -5.74
CA THR A 126 2.24 -7.58 -5.31
C THR A 126 1.41 -8.56 -6.15
N SER A 127 1.85 -9.82 -6.26
CA SER A 127 1.17 -10.82 -7.09
C SER A 127 -0.24 -11.21 -6.61
N ASP A 128 -0.56 -10.95 -5.35
CA ASP A 128 -1.86 -11.21 -4.74
C ASP A 128 -2.81 -10.01 -4.80
N SER A 129 -2.34 -8.85 -5.31
CA SER A 129 -3.18 -7.66 -5.50
C SER A 129 -4.34 -7.95 -6.45
N LYS A 130 -5.57 -7.67 -6.01
CA LYS A 130 -6.79 -7.99 -6.75
C LYS A 130 -7.93 -7.00 -6.52
N ILE A 131 -8.91 -7.08 -7.41
CA ILE A 131 -10.22 -6.46 -7.26
C ILE A 131 -11.28 -7.54 -7.42
N THR A 132 -12.15 -7.69 -6.42
CA THR A 132 -13.23 -8.68 -6.45
C THR A 132 -14.51 -8.01 -6.90
N VAL A 133 -15.06 -8.36 -8.07
CA VAL A 133 -16.31 -7.78 -8.58
C VAL A 133 -17.41 -8.83 -8.59
N GLY A 134 -18.49 -8.60 -7.84
CA GLY A 134 -19.62 -9.54 -7.78
C GLY A 134 -19.22 -10.94 -7.29
N GLY A 135 -18.18 -11.04 -6.46
CA GLY A 135 -17.66 -12.31 -5.95
C GLY A 135 -16.63 -13.01 -6.86
N VAL A 136 -16.20 -12.38 -7.95
CA VAL A 136 -15.16 -12.91 -8.84
C VAL A 136 -13.88 -12.11 -8.65
N ASP A 137 -12.77 -12.81 -8.39
CA ASP A 137 -11.45 -12.23 -8.21
C ASP A 137 -10.80 -11.92 -9.57
N TYR A 138 -10.31 -10.69 -9.71
CA TYR A 138 -9.50 -10.24 -10.85
C TYR A 138 -8.15 -9.75 -10.32
N PHE A 139 -7.08 -10.44 -10.67
CA PHE A 139 -5.72 -10.11 -10.23
C PHE A 139 -5.16 -8.97 -11.07
N ALA A 140 -4.63 -7.95 -10.42
CA ALA A 140 -4.23 -6.70 -11.05
C ALA A 140 -2.72 -6.66 -11.31
N GLN A 141 -2.34 -6.15 -12.48
CA GLN A 141 -1.00 -5.65 -12.76
C GLN A 141 -1.11 -4.24 -13.32
N LEU A 142 -0.09 -3.40 -13.10
CA LEU A 142 -0.09 -2.07 -13.68
C LEU A 142 0.13 -2.18 -15.19
N VAL A 143 -0.54 -1.36 -16.01
CA VAL A 143 -0.21 -1.34 -17.45
C VAL A 143 1.27 -0.97 -17.68
N GLY A 144 1.82 -0.13 -16.78
CA GLY A 144 3.22 0.24 -16.74
C GLY A 144 4.18 -0.81 -16.17
N ALA A 145 3.72 -1.93 -15.59
CA ALA A 145 4.61 -2.85 -14.90
C ALA A 145 4.10 -4.31 -14.87
N PRO A 146 5.00 -5.30 -14.91
CA PRO A 146 6.45 -5.18 -14.79
C PRO A 146 7.17 -4.87 -16.11
N THR A 147 6.54 -5.07 -17.26
CA THR A 147 7.24 -5.07 -18.56
C THR A 147 7.42 -3.70 -19.22
N ASN A 148 6.66 -2.69 -18.80
CA ASN A 148 6.60 -1.38 -19.47
C ASN A 148 7.08 -0.23 -18.59
N VAL A 149 7.93 -0.53 -17.60
CA VAL A 149 8.44 0.50 -16.68
C VAL A 149 9.31 1.46 -17.49
N GLY A 150 9.04 2.75 -17.33
CA GLY A 150 9.64 3.86 -18.08
C GLY A 150 8.98 4.17 -19.43
N SER A 151 8.01 3.37 -19.90
CA SER A 151 7.35 3.57 -21.21
C SER A 151 5.84 3.75 -21.14
N MET A 152 5.21 3.34 -20.03
CA MET A 152 3.78 3.50 -19.78
C MET A 152 3.54 4.06 -18.37
N PRO A 153 2.37 4.70 -18.13
CA PRO A 153 2.03 5.20 -16.81
C PRO A 153 1.94 4.08 -15.76
N VAL A 154 2.43 4.38 -14.57
CA VAL A 154 2.28 3.55 -13.36
C VAL A 154 1.30 4.21 -12.39
N PHE A 155 1.15 3.69 -11.19
CA PHE A 155 0.33 4.38 -10.19
C PHE A 155 0.99 5.70 -9.80
N GLN A 156 0.21 6.78 -9.85
CA GLN A 156 0.63 8.12 -9.46
C GLN A 156 -0.31 8.67 -8.39
N TYR A 157 0.23 9.44 -7.44
CA TYR A 157 -0.57 10.23 -6.51
C TYR A 157 0.10 11.57 -6.19
N GLY A 158 -0.69 12.58 -5.84
CA GLY A 158 -0.25 13.97 -5.70
C GLY A 158 -1.33 14.98 -6.11
N THR A 159 -1.02 16.27 -6.08
CA THR A 159 -1.93 17.35 -6.48
C THR A 159 -2.22 17.29 -7.98
N GLY A 160 -3.47 17.00 -8.35
CA GLY A 160 -3.91 16.84 -9.75
C GLY A 160 -3.46 15.52 -10.40
N ALA A 161 -2.90 14.59 -9.62
CA ALA A 161 -2.55 13.25 -10.08
C ALA A 161 -3.78 12.36 -10.28
N ASN A 162 -4.93 12.74 -9.72
CA ASN A 162 -6.22 12.24 -10.17
C ASN A 162 -6.44 12.74 -11.60
N ASP A 163 -6.21 11.88 -12.58
CA ASP A 163 -6.33 12.14 -14.03
C ASP A 163 -7.68 12.73 -14.48
N LYS A 164 -8.64 12.95 -13.58
CA LYS A 164 -9.96 13.51 -13.87
C LYS A 164 -10.21 14.91 -13.29
N ASN A 165 -9.39 15.40 -12.36
CA ASN A 165 -9.55 16.74 -11.77
C ASN A 165 -8.24 17.27 -11.17
N ALA A 166 -8.26 18.50 -10.65
CA ALA A 166 -7.08 19.13 -10.04
C ALA A 166 -6.89 18.85 -8.54
N ALA A 167 -7.70 17.98 -7.94
CA ALA A 167 -7.61 17.69 -6.51
C ALA A 167 -6.39 16.81 -6.18
N PHE A 168 -5.94 16.84 -4.92
CA PHE A 168 -4.99 15.86 -4.42
C PHE A 168 -5.63 14.47 -4.49
N GLY A 169 -4.95 13.52 -5.11
CA GLY A 169 -5.55 12.24 -5.44
C GLY A 169 -4.58 11.27 -6.10
N GLY A 170 -5.11 10.18 -6.63
CA GLY A 170 -4.32 9.17 -7.32
C GLY A 170 -5.03 8.62 -8.54
N SER A 171 -4.23 8.05 -9.46
CA SER A 171 -4.78 7.33 -10.59
C SER A 171 -3.85 6.26 -11.16
N VAL A 172 -4.44 5.25 -11.80
CA VAL A 172 -3.68 4.16 -12.44
C VAL A 172 -4.52 3.40 -13.47
N TRP A 173 -3.86 2.88 -14.50
CA TRP A 173 -4.39 1.85 -15.37
C TRP A 173 -3.88 0.47 -14.98
N MET A 174 -4.77 -0.51 -14.96
CA MET A 174 -4.44 -1.88 -14.60
C MET A 174 -4.93 -2.88 -15.62
N ASP A 175 -4.04 -3.79 -15.99
CA ASP A 175 -4.37 -5.01 -16.69
C ASP A 175 -4.85 -6.06 -15.68
N MET A 176 -5.91 -6.79 -16.03
CA MET A 176 -6.55 -7.75 -15.13
C MET A 176 -6.44 -9.18 -15.64
N TYR A 177 -6.19 -10.09 -14.72
CA TYR A 177 -5.90 -11.51 -14.97
C TYR A 177 -6.78 -12.42 -14.12
N ALA A 178 -7.00 -13.64 -14.60
CA ALA A 178 -7.58 -14.71 -13.81
C ALA A 178 -6.55 -15.25 -12.79
N ALA A 179 -7.02 -16.07 -11.85
CA ALA A 179 -6.16 -16.69 -10.82
C ALA A 179 -5.04 -17.57 -11.39
N ASP A 180 -5.22 -18.14 -12.58
CA ASP A 180 -4.22 -18.94 -13.28
C ASP A 180 -3.23 -18.10 -14.13
N GLY A 181 -3.33 -16.77 -14.04
CA GLY A 181 -2.52 -15.83 -14.82
C GLY A 181 -3.03 -15.58 -16.25
N THR A 182 -4.19 -16.12 -16.63
CA THR A 182 -4.78 -15.84 -17.95
C THR A 182 -5.17 -14.37 -18.06
N ALA A 183 -4.70 -13.70 -19.11
CA ALA A 183 -5.07 -12.31 -19.41
C ALA A 183 -6.57 -12.20 -19.72
N LEU A 184 -7.29 -11.33 -18.99
CA LEU A 184 -8.73 -11.11 -19.17
C LEU A 184 -9.01 -9.73 -19.78
N PHE A 185 -8.44 -8.68 -19.16
CA PHE A 185 -8.69 -7.29 -19.52
C PHE A 185 -7.35 -6.57 -19.63
N THR A 186 -6.71 -6.67 -20.79
CA THR A 186 -5.37 -6.11 -21.02
C THR A 186 -5.32 -5.13 -22.20
N GLY A 187 -4.28 -4.31 -22.25
CA GLY A 187 -4.04 -3.38 -23.36
C GLY A 187 -5.15 -2.34 -23.46
N GLY A 188 -5.85 -2.25 -24.60
CA GLY A 188 -6.98 -1.31 -24.77
C GLY A 188 -8.23 -1.61 -23.91
N LYS A 189 -8.22 -2.72 -23.15
CA LYS A 189 -9.32 -3.17 -22.29
C LYS A 189 -9.02 -3.02 -20.79
N HIS A 190 -7.91 -2.41 -20.42
CA HIS A 190 -7.50 -2.20 -19.03
C HIS A 190 -8.60 -1.52 -18.20
N TRP A 191 -8.52 -1.72 -16.89
CA TRP A 191 -9.34 -1.01 -15.90
C TRP A 191 -8.63 0.27 -15.46
N ASP A 192 -9.41 1.24 -14.99
CA ASP A 192 -8.91 2.55 -14.56
C ASP A 192 -9.41 2.84 -13.14
N ILE A 193 -8.51 3.25 -12.26
CA ILE A 193 -8.85 3.80 -10.94
C ILE A 193 -8.43 5.27 -10.90
N ASN A 194 -9.33 6.14 -10.45
CA ASN A 194 -9.06 7.57 -10.25
C ASN A 194 -9.83 8.06 -9.02
N PHE A 195 -9.16 8.69 -8.07
CA PHE A 195 -9.79 9.09 -6.81
C PHE A 195 -9.15 10.34 -6.23
N ASN A 196 -9.91 11.01 -5.37
CA ASN A 196 -9.37 12.05 -4.50
C ASN A 196 -8.90 11.41 -3.19
N LEU A 197 -7.86 12.00 -2.60
CA LEU A 197 -7.30 11.62 -1.32
C LEU A 197 -7.50 12.77 -0.34
N THR A 198 -7.96 12.45 0.86
CA THR A 198 -8.01 13.39 2.00
C THR A 198 -7.18 12.79 3.12
N GLU A 199 -6.20 13.54 3.62
CA GLU A 199 -5.33 13.06 4.68
C GLU A 199 -6.13 12.75 5.94
N ASN A 200 -5.88 11.58 6.52
CA ASN A 200 -6.52 11.11 7.73
C ASN A 200 -5.44 10.54 8.68
N PRO A 201 -4.98 11.34 9.65
CA PRO A 201 -3.93 10.92 10.58
C PRO A 201 -4.40 9.82 11.54
N ASP A 202 -5.71 9.64 11.75
CA ASP A 202 -6.24 8.59 12.65
C ASP A 202 -6.01 7.18 12.09
N LEU A 203 -5.68 7.07 10.79
CA LEU A 203 -5.30 5.81 10.13
C LEU A 203 -3.82 5.44 10.37
N VAL A 204 -3.02 6.35 10.92
CA VAL A 204 -1.62 6.11 11.27
C VAL A 204 -1.57 5.67 12.73
N PRO A 205 -1.20 4.41 13.04
CA PRO A 205 -1.10 3.97 14.42
C PRO A 205 -0.07 4.81 15.17
N ASP A 206 -0.42 5.25 16.38
CA ASP A 206 0.57 5.80 17.29
C ASP A 206 1.60 4.71 17.58
N VAL A 207 2.79 4.87 17.00
CA VAL A 207 3.93 4.02 17.35
C VAL A 207 4.39 4.50 18.73
N ASP A 208 3.75 3.97 19.78
CA ASP A 208 4.23 4.12 21.14
C ASP A 208 5.51 3.29 21.23
N VAL A 209 6.63 3.87 20.77
CA VAL A 209 7.94 3.22 20.78
C VAL A 209 8.26 2.99 22.25
N PRO A 210 8.22 1.74 22.76
CA PRO A 210 8.55 1.50 24.15
C PRO A 210 9.99 1.95 24.33
N ALA A 211 10.24 2.81 25.33
CA ALA A 211 11.57 3.33 25.62
C ALA A 211 12.59 2.19 25.49
N PRO A 212 13.60 2.34 24.60
CA PRO A 212 14.24 1.17 24.02
C PRO A 212 14.82 0.30 25.12
N ALA A 213 14.49 -1.00 25.07
CA ALA A 213 15.00 -2.00 26.01
C ALA A 213 16.53 -2.05 26.03
N THR A 214 17.22 -1.39 25.09
CA THR A 214 18.65 -1.13 25.10
C THR A 214 19.11 -0.33 26.33
N LEU A 215 18.32 0.60 26.86
CA LEU A 215 18.61 1.27 28.14
C LEU A 215 18.50 0.29 29.31
N GLY A 216 17.50 -0.59 29.28
CA GLY A 216 17.34 -1.67 30.28
C GLY A 216 18.47 -2.71 30.20
N LEU A 217 18.85 -3.13 29.00
CA LEU A 217 19.95 -4.05 28.73
C LEU A 217 21.30 -3.43 29.05
N LEU A 218 21.50 -2.14 28.79
CA LEU A 218 22.68 -1.39 29.19
C LEU A 218 22.76 -1.32 30.72
N ALA A 219 21.65 -1.00 31.40
CA ALA A 219 21.59 -0.98 32.86
C ALA A 219 21.88 -2.37 33.47
N LEU A 220 21.32 -3.43 32.89
CA LEU A 220 21.60 -4.82 33.28
C LEU A 220 23.06 -5.21 33.00
N GLY A 221 23.61 -4.82 31.86
CA GLY A 221 25.01 -5.04 31.50
C GLY A 221 25.98 -4.35 32.46
N VAL A 222 25.69 -3.10 32.82
CA VAL A 222 26.47 -2.34 33.82
C VAL A 222 26.34 -2.98 35.21
N ALA A 223 25.15 -3.42 35.61
CA ALA A 223 24.94 -4.11 36.87
C ALA A 223 25.72 -5.44 36.94
N ALA A 224 25.67 -6.24 35.88
CA ALA A 224 26.42 -7.49 35.76
C ALA A 224 27.94 -7.28 35.82
N LEU A 225 28.46 -6.25 35.13
CA LEU A 225 29.88 -5.85 35.20
C LEU A 225 30.30 -5.42 36.62
N ARG A 226 29.41 -4.73 37.35
CA ARG A 226 29.70 -4.28 38.73
C ARG A 226 29.69 -5.43 39.73
N LEU A 227 28.79 -6.40 39.55
CA LEU A 227 28.72 -7.60 40.39
C LEU A 227 29.89 -8.54 40.14
N SER A 228 30.32 -8.73 38.89
CA SER A 228 31.49 -9.57 38.56
C SER A 228 32.82 -8.99 39.06
N ARG A 229 32.89 -7.67 39.25
CA ARG A 229 34.05 -6.99 39.84
C ARG A 229 34.17 -7.16 41.36
N ARG A 230 33.07 -7.44 42.07
CA ARG A 230 33.04 -7.62 43.53
C ARG A 230 33.29 -9.07 43.98
N SER A 231 33.23 -10.02 43.05
CA SER A 231 33.45 -11.44 43.33
C SER A 231 34.90 -11.91 43.10
N LYS A 232 35.84 -10.97 42.92
CA LYS A 232 37.30 -11.20 42.97
C LYS A 232 37.84 -10.57 44.25
#